data_AF-A0AAR2L9Y1-F1
#
_entry.id   AF-A0AAR2L9Y1-F1
#
_cell.length_a   1.000
_cell.length_b   1.000
_cell.length_c   1.000
_cell.angle_alpha   90.00
_cell.angle_beta   90.00
_cell.angle_gamma   90.00
#
_symmetry.space_group_name_H-M   'P 1'
#
loop_
_entity.id
_entity.type
_entity.pdbx_description
1 polymer ?
#
loop_
_entity_poly.entity_id
_entity_poly.type
_entity_poly.pdbx_seq_one_letter_code
_entity_poly.pdbx_strand_id
1 'polypeptide(L)'
;MTAGAQRRMLNEVKKNPRVSAKDLQKSLAHGTFFDDKSTISKTLNKNGVHGRTPRRKPLLSKKNIDARLKFAKEHLDVPQCYSCQIFTYSSTLHCECSHCVQ
;
A
#
# COMPACT_ATOMS: atom_id res chain seq x y z
N MET A 1 -10.85 -2.12 -27.68
CA MET A 1 -10.85 -0.83 -26.97
C MET A 1 -10.00 0.16 -27.74
N THR A 2 -10.45 1.41 -27.91
CA THR A 2 -9.60 2.47 -28.47
C THR A 2 -8.58 2.95 -27.43
N ALA A 3 -7.42 3.42 -27.89
CA ALA A 3 -6.36 3.89 -26.99
C ALA A 3 -6.82 5.07 -26.10
N GLY A 4 -7.67 5.96 -26.62
CA GLY A 4 -8.24 7.08 -25.87
C GLY A 4 -9.19 6.63 -24.75
N ALA A 5 -10.03 5.62 -25.04
CA ALA A 5 -10.94 5.03 -24.05
C ALA A 5 -10.16 4.40 -22.88
N GLN A 6 -9.11 3.65 -23.19
CA GLN A 6 -8.24 3.04 -22.18
C GLN A 6 -7.61 4.10 -21.28
N ARG A 7 -7.07 5.17 -21.86
CA ARG A 7 -6.45 6.26 -21.10
C ARG A 7 -7.45 6.96 -20.18
N ARG A 8 -8.65 7.25 -20.67
CA ARG A 8 -9.73 7.87 -19.87
C ARG A 8 -10.10 6.99 -18.68
N MET A 9 -10.29 5.70 -18.91
CA MET A 9 -10.57 4.72 -17.85
C MET A 9 -9.47 4.69 -16.79
N LEU A 10 -8.19 4.60 -17.19
CA LEU A 10 -7.06 4.58 -16.26
C LEU A 10 -6.95 5.88 -15.45
N ASN A 11 -7.25 7.03 -16.06
CA ASN A 11 -7.26 8.32 -15.38
C ASN A 11 -8.36 8.39 -14.30
N GLU A 12 -9.55 7.86 -14.56
CA GLU A 12 -10.62 7.80 -13.56
C GLU A 12 -10.24 6.93 -12.36
N VAL A 13 -9.60 5.78 -12.60
CA VAL A 13 -9.08 4.95 -11.51
C VAL A 13 -7.94 5.63 -10.75
N LYS A 14 -7.10 6.41 -11.44
CA LYS A 14 -6.02 7.17 -10.78
C LYS A 14 -6.57 8.26 -9.85
N LYS A 15 -7.65 8.95 -10.24
CA LYS A 15 -8.32 9.95 -9.40
C LYS A 15 -8.93 9.32 -8.15
N ASN A 16 -9.60 8.18 -8.32
CA ASN A 16 -10.22 7.47 -7.21
C ASN A 16 -9.97 5.95 -7.33
N PRO A 17 -9.00 5.38 -6.60
CA PRO A 17 -8.66 3.96 -6.70
C PRO A 17 -9.70 3.03 -6.06
N ARG A 18 -10.78 3.56 -5.46
CA ARG A 18 -11.87 2.78 -4.85
C ARG A 18 -13.04 2.53 -5.80
N VAL A 19 -13.02 3.07 -7.01
CA VAL A 19 -14.09 2.88 -7.98
C VAL A 19 -14.20 1.41 -8.41
N SER A 20 -15.41 0.88 -8.44
CA SER A 20 -15.64 -0.48 -8.94
C SER A 20 -15.72 -0.50 -10.46
N ALA A 21 -15.53 -1.68 -11.06
CA ALA A 21 -15.73 -1.87 -12.50
C ALA A 21 -17.16 -1.50 -12.96
N LYS A 22 -18.17 -1.67 -12.09
CA LYS A 22 -19.56 -1.28 -12.37
C LYS A 22 -19.72 0.24 -12.39
N ASP A 23 -19.04 0.94 -11.50
CA ASP A 23 -19.10 2.40 -11.42
C ASP A 23 -18.32 3.05 -12.56
N LEU A 24 -17.18 2.45 -12.94
CA LEU A 24 -16.45 2.82 -14.15
C LEU A 24 -17.30 2.62 -15.40
N GLN A 25 -18.04 1.52 -15.49
CA GLN A 25 -18.95 1.29 -16.61
C GLN A 25 -19.99 2.42 -16.72
N LYS A 26 -20.60 2.83 -15.60
CA LYS A 26 -21.56 3.94 -15.57
C LYS A 26 -20.93 5.27 -15.95
N SER A 27 -19.73 5.58 -15.45
CA SER A 27 -19.05 6.85 -15.76
C SER A 27 -18.57 6.96 -17.20
N LEU A 28 -18.36 5.81 -17.86
CA LEU A 28 -17.88 5.72 -19.24
C LEU A 28 -19.01 5.51 -20.27
N ALA A 29 -20.25 5.27 -19.82
CA ALA A 29 -21.41 4.98 -20.65
C ALA A 29 -21.73 6.07 -21.69
N HIS A 30 -21.40 7.33 -21.40
CA HIS A 30 -21.66 8.44 -22.32
C HIS A 30 -20.61 8.64 -23.43
N GLY A 31 -19.51 7.86 -23.45
CA GLY A 31 -18.41 8.14 -24.38
C GLY A 31 -17.77 6.95 -25.09
N THR A 32 -18.12 5.71 -24.76
CA THR A 32 -17.29 4.55 -25.12
C THR A 32 -18.02 3.20 -25.01
N PHE A 33 -17.73 2.27 -25.94
CA PHE A 33 -18.21 0.87 -26.03
C PHE A 33 -17.70 -0.05 -24.89
N PHE A 34 -17.85 0.35 -23.63
CA PHE A 34 -17.53 -0.49 -22.48
C PHE A 34 -18.74 -1.32 -22.07
N ASP A 35 -19.20 -2.19 -22.97
CA ASP A 35 -20.45 -2.93 -22.76
C ASP A 35 -20.29 -4.04 -21.71
N ASP A 36 -19.07 -4.55 -21.54
CA ASP A 36 -18.81 -5.66 -20.64
C ASP A 36 -17.82 -5.34 -19.51
N LYS A 37 -18.24 -5.69 -18.29
CA LYS A 37 -17.45 -5.56 -17.05
C LYS A 37 -16.19 -6.42 -17.10
N SER A 38 -16.23 -7.58 -17.77
CA SER A 38 -15.04 -8.43 -17.88
C SER A 38 -13.94 -7.76 -18.70
N THR A 39 -14.32 -6.99 -19.73
CA THR A 39 -13.40 -6.23 -20.59
C THR A 39 -12.70 -5.11 -19.80
N ILE A 40 -13.44 -4.38 -18.97
CA ILE A 40 -12.89 -3.37 -18.05
C ILE A 40 -11.87 -4.03 -17.11
N SER A 41 -12.27 -5.09 -16.40
CA SER A 41 -11.40 -5.78 -15.43
C SER A 41 -10.13 -6.36 -16.06
N LYS A 42 -10.23 -7.01 -17.22
CA LYS A 42 -9.07 -7.55 -17.96
C LYS A 42 -8.11 -6.43 -18.35
N THR A 43 -8.63 -5.31 -18.82
CA THR A 43 -7.81 -4.16 -19.22
C THR A 43 -7.13 -3.54 -18.01
N LEU A 44 -7.82 -3.35 -16.89
CA LEU A 44 -7.22 -2.87 -15.65
C LEU A 44 -6.08 -3.77 -15.18
N ASN A 45 -6.29 -5.09 -15.16
CA ASN A 45 -5.25 -6.05 -14.77
C ASN A 45 -4.03 -6.00 -15.69
N LYS A 46 -4.22 -5.88 -17.01
CA LYS A 46 -3.11 -5.71 -17.98
C LYS A 46 -2.28 -4.45 -17.73
N ASN A 47 -2.88 -3.42 -17.14
CA ASN A 47 -2.20 -2.16 -16.82
C ASN A 47 -1.72 -2.10 -15.35
N GLY A 48 -1.69 -3.24 -14.63
CA GLY A 48 -1.21 -3.32 -13.24
C GLY A 48 -2.17 -2.74 -12.20
N VAL A 49 -3.43 -2.49 -12.57
CA VAL A 49 -4.45 -2.00 -11.66
C VAL A 49 -5.22 -3.19 -11.09
N HIS A 50 -4.88 -3.57 -9.86
CA HIS A 50 -5.49 -4.69 -9.15
C HIS A 50 -6.48 -4.23 -8.07
N GLY A 51 -7.38 -5.14 -7.69
CA GLY A 51 -8.28 -4.93 -6.56
C GLY A 51 -7.51 -4.71 -5.25
N ARG A 52 -8.03 -3.83 -4.38
CA ARG A 52 -7.43 -3.53 -3.07
C ARG A 52 -8.31 -4.01 -1.94
N THR A 53 -7.69 -4.62 -0.93
CA THR A 53 -8.33 -4.98 0.34
C THR A 53 -8.01 -3.92 1.40
N PRO A 54 -8.97 -3.52 2.25
CA PRO A 54 -8.66 -2.64 3.38
C PRO A 54 -7.60 -3.27 4.30
N ARG A 55 -6.61 -2.48 4.72
CA ARG A 55 -5.59 -2.91 5.67
C ARG A 55 -6.21 -3.05 7.06
N ARG A 56 -5.93 -4.15 7.77
CA ARG A 56 -6.39 -4.42 9.16
C ARG A 56 -5.59 -3.67 10.24
N LYS A 57 -5.05 -2.49 9.95
CA LYS A 57 -4.28 -1.73 10.95
C LYS A 57 -5.25 -0.92 11.83
N PRO A 58 -5.07 -0.91 13.16
CA PRO A 58 -5.84 -0.02 14.03
C PRO A 58 -5.52 1.43 13.67
N LEU A 59 -6.52 2.30 13.79
CA LEU A 59 -6.34 3.72 13.59
C LEU A 59 -5.38 4.26 14.65
N LEU A 60 -4.25 4.82 14.24
CA LEU A 60 -3.31 5.44 15.16
C LEU A 60 -3.87 6.80 15.59
N SER A 61 -3.94 7.02 16.90
CA SER A 61 -4.20 8.36 17.44
C SER A 61 -3.04 9.29 17.08
N LYS A 62 -3.28 10.62 17.00
CA LYS A 62 -2.24 11.62 16.73
C LYS A 62 -1.05 11.46 17.70
N LYS A 63 -1.33 11.29 18.99
CA LYS A 63 -0.34 11.03 20.03
C LYS A 63 0.55 9.82 19.73
N ASN A 64 -0.03 8.72 19.25
CA ASN A 64 0.71 7.50 18.93
C ASN A 64 1.56 7.67 17.66
N ILE A 65 1.10 8.46 16.69
CA ILE A 65 1.89 8.80 15.50
C ILE A 65 3.12 9.60 15.91
N ASP A 66 2.93 10.66 16.69
CA ASP A 66 4.01 11.55 17.13
C ASP A 66 5.04 10.80 17.98
N ALA A 67 4.59 9.97 18.93
CA ALA A 67 5.48 9.14 19.74
C ALA A 67 6.30 8.15 18.90
N ARG A 68 5.67 7.49 17.92
CA ARG A 68 6.38 6.57 17.01
C ARG A 68 7.38 7.28 16.12
N LEU A 69 7.06 8.48 15.63
CA LEU A 69 7.97 9.28 14.81
C LEU A 69 9.16 9.79 15.64
N LYS A 70 8.92 10.25 16.86
CA LYS A 70 9.97 10.68 17.80
C LYS A 70 10.91 9.50 18.10
N PHE A 71 10.34 8.36 18.48
CA PHE A 71 11.11 7.14 18.73
C PHE A 71 11.93 6.73 17.51
N ALA A 72 11.34 6.71 16.32
CA ALA A 72 12.05 6.34 15.09
C ALA A 72 13.24 7.26 14.82
N LYS A 73 13.07 8.58 14.97
CA LYS A 73 14.13 9.58 14.76
C LYS A 73 15.27 9.47 15.76
N GLU A 74 14.95 9.28 17.03
CA GLU A 74 15.94 9.11 18.11
C GLU A 74 16.75 7.82 17.95
N HIS A 75 16.19 6.84 17.24
CA HIS A 75 16.77 5.52 17.10
C HIS A 75 17.13 5.13 15.65
N LEU A 76 17.47 6.10 14.79
CA LEU A 76 17.95 5.82 13.42
C LEU A 76 19.38 5.25 13.40
N ASP A 77 20.26 5.77 14.25
CA ASP A 77 21.70 5.46 14.25
C ASP A 77 22.16 4.63 15.46
N VAL A 78 21.23 3.93 16.13
CA VAL A 78 21.60 3.14 17.32
C VAL A 78 22.40 1.92 16.89
N PRO A 79 23.47 1.55 17.63
CA PRO A 79 24.24 0.36 17.35
C PRO A 79 23.34 -0.88 17.26
N GLN A 80 23.68 -1.76 16.33
CA GLN A 80 22.90 -2.95 15.97
C GLN A 80 22.51 -3.82 17.18
N CYS A 81 23.35 -3.87 18.21
CA CYS A 81 23.07 -4.58 19.46
C CYS A 81 21.85 -4.03 20.22
N TYR A 82 21.65 -2.71 20.22
CA TYR A 82 20.51 -2.05 20.85
C TYR A 82 19.22 -2.26 20.05
N SER A 83 19.31 -2.25 18.71
CA SER A 83 18.18 -2.56 17.84
C SER A 83 17.70 -4.00 18.05
N CYS A 84 18.62 -4.96 18.21
CA CYS A 84 18.26 -6.34 18.57
C CYS A 84 17.44 -6.35 19.87
N GLN A 85 17.88 -5.67 20.92
CA GLN A 85 17.18 -5.65 22.21
C GLN A 85 15.76 -5.07 22.14
N ILE A 86 15.51 -4.04 21.32
CA ILE A 86 14.17 -3.46 21.15
C ILE A 86 13.22 -4.41 20.43
N PHE A 87 13.71 -5.15 19.42
CA PHE A 87 12.85 -5.93 18.52
C PHE A 87 12.74 -7.42 18.90
N THR A 88 13.57 -7.95 19.82
CA THR A 88 13.64 -9.39 20.13
C THR A 88 12.99 -9.79 21.45
N TYR A 89 11.84 -9.22 21.83
CA TYR A 89 11.19 -9.58 23.10
C TYR A 89 10.58 -11.01 23.15
N SER A 90 10.79 -11.90 22.16
CA SER A 90 10.26 -13.28 22.29
C SER A 90 11.05 -14.42 21.65
N SER A 91 12.32 -14.25 21.28
CA SER A 91 13.13 -15.41 20.88
C SER A 91 14.51 -15.29 21.47
N THR A 92 14.92 -16.36 22.16
CA THR A 92 16.28 -16.62 22.66
C THR A 92 17.24 -16.69 21.48
N LEU A 93 17.55 -15.54 20.90
CA LEU A 93 18.64 -15.36 19.98
C LEU A 93 19.68 -14.54 20.73
N HIS A 94 20.77 -15.20 21.11
CA HIS A 94 21.97 -14.51 21.53
C HIS A 94 22.34 -13.48 20.45
N CYS A 95 22.52 -12.24 20.88
CA CYS A 95 22.98 -11.18 19.99
C CYS A 95 24.44 -11.45 19.64
N GLU A 96 24.71 -12.01 18.47
CA GLU A 96 26.06 -12.20 17.91
C GLU A 96 26.63 -10.85 17.39
N CYS A 97 26.51 -9.78 18.19
CA CYS A 97 27.14 -8.51 17.84
C CYS A 97 28.62 -8.60 18.25
N SER A 98 29.54 -8.44 17.30
CA SER A 98 30.99 -8.52 17.48
C SER A 98 31.57 -7.53 18.52
N HIS A 99 30.75 -6.61 19.03
CA HIS A 99 31.08 -5.61 20.08
C HIS A 99 30.65 -6.02 21.50
N CYS A 100 29.87 -7.09 21.69
CA CYS A 100 29.43 -7.54 23.02
C CYS A 100 30.27 -8.71 23.58
N VAL A 101 31.21 -9.25 22.80
CA VAL A 101 32.17 -10.26 23.24
C VAL A 101 33.56 -9.62 23.26
N GLN A 102 33.79 -8.76 24.26
CA GLN A 102 35.11 -8.34 24.74
C GLN A 102 34.98 -7.87 26.18
#